data_AF-A0A5E4LZ69-F1
#
_entry.id   AF-A0A5E4LZ69-F1
#
_cell.length_a   1.000
_cell.length_b   1.000
_cell.length_c   1.000
_cell.angle_alpha   90.00
_cell.angle_beta   90.00
_cell.angle_gamma   90.00
#
_symmetry.space_group_name_H-M   'P 1'
#
loop_
_entity.id
_entity.type
_entity.pdbx_description
1 polymer ?
#
loop_
_entity_poly.entity_id
_entity_poly.type
_entity_poly.pdbx_seq_one_letter_code
_entity_poly.pdbx_strand_id
1 'polypeptide(L)'
;MSALINRRKRIRLSSGVPNDDDTSPNVTDSAPDNNASEDNATPFKEENDFELDSEQDDPTGLEGAAFHSRLPFDKMTSNEAYCFSDVALGPTQTQKVFLHIRNRLLQQWLDNPKQQLLLDSALPSIEPPFNTDKVLIRRVYAYLERHGYINFGVFKRLKPLPAKKVGKAIVIGAGIAGLAAAQQMQQFGMEVIVLEARDRVGGRIATFRKNSYVADLGAMVVTGLGGNPVTVLSKQINMELHRIRQKCPLYEPGKINASVSTQVPKEKDEMVEREFNRLLEATSYLSHHLDFNYCNGKPVSLGHALEWVIKLQEKHVKEKLTQYMKNYVALQERLKTKHKKLLHIQENLKELDAQKKEYAQEKHNNASSSFGYRSVIREMAINIKKWDELIEQKNEIEDKLKEMEASPPSDVYLSTKDRQILDWHFANLEFANATPLNNLSLKHWDQDDDFEFTGKHLTGMYLQYIEYNFRIQKIF
;
A
#
# COMPACT_ATOMS: atom_id res chain seq x y z
N MET A 1 -11.17 4.94 7.31
CA MET A 1 -11.03 3.64 6.61
C MET A 1 -10.52 3.77 5.18
N SER A 2 -11.08 4.62 4.30
CA SER A 2 -10.44 4.92 2.98
C SER A 2 -9.00 5.49 3.14
N ALA A 3 -8.77 6.20 4.24
CA ALA A 3 -7.46 6.69 4.68
C ALA A 3 -6.39 5.61 4.94
N LEU A 4 -6.80 4.37 5.27
CA LEU A 4 -5.89 3.26 5.56
C LEU A 4 -5.34 2.62 4.28
N ILE A 5 -6.11 2.64 3.18
CA ILE A 5 -5.67 2.09 1.90
C ILE A 5 -4.68 3.02 1.23
N ASN A 6 -4.97 4.33 1.25
CA ASN A 6 -4.22 5.32 0.49
C ASN A 6 -2.80 5.55 1.04
N ARG A 7 -2.64 5.63 2.36
CA ARG A 7 -1.30 5.74 2.98
C ARG A 7 -0.44 4.47 2.84
N ARG A 8 -1.06 3.28 2.79
CA ARG A 8 -0.35 1.98 2.83
C ARG A 8 0.08 1.49 1.44
N LYS A 9 -0.50 2.03 0.37
CA LYS A 9 -0.01 1.89 -1.02
C LYS A 9 1.34 2.58 -1.25
N ARG A 10 1.63 3.66 -0.49
CA ARG A 10 2.81 4.53 -0.65
C ARG A 10 4.17 3.86 -0.37
N ILE A 11 4.21 2.77 0.39
CA ILE A 11 5.48 2.15 0.82
C ILE A 11 6.16 1.32 -0.30
N ARG A 12 5.46 0.95 -1.39
CA ARG A 12 5.90 -0.22 -2.19
C ARG A 12 6.07 -0.07 -3.70
N LEU A 13 5.98 1.13 -4.28
CA LEU A 13 6.26 1.34 -5.71
C LEU A 13 7.57 2.09 -6.01
N SER A 14 8.40 2.40 -5.00
CA SER A 14 9.77 2.87 -5.24
C SER A 14 10.68 1.70 -5.61
N SER A 15 10.80 1.40 -6.90
CA SER A 15 11.86 0.56 -7.43
C SER A 15 13.22 1.28 -7.30
N GLY A 16 14.02 0.89 -6.31
CA GLY A 16 15.41 1.34 -6.13
C GLY A 16 16.37 0.15 -6.26
N VAL A 17 17.26 0.23 -7.24
CA VAL A 17 18.37 -0.70 -7.50
C VAL A 17 19.34 -0.70 -6.30
N PRO A 18 19.87 -1.85 -5.85
CA PRO A 18 20.86 -1.87 -4.77
C PRO A 18 22.23 -1.45 -5.32
N ASN A 19 22.89 -0.50 -4.64
CA ASN A 19 24.32 -0.25 -4.78
C ASN A 19 25.04 -0.90 -3.60
N ASP A 20 26.04 -1.70 -3.95
CA ASP A 20 27.05 -2.29 -3.08
C ASP A 20 28.04 -1.23 -2.54
N ASP A 21 28.79 -1.68 -1.52
CA ASP A 21 29.99 -1.11 -0.91
C ASP A 21 29.77 0.03 0.13
N ASP A 22 30.01 -0.26 1.41
CA ASP A 22 31.36 -0.08 1.96
C ASP A 22 31.52 -0.68 3.37
N THR A 23 32.78 -0.81 3.77
CA THR A 23 33.36 -1.78 4.69
C THR A 23 33.79 -1.16 6.03
N SER A 24 33.69 -1.99 7.08
CA SER A 24 34.67 -2.12 8.20
C SER A 24 34.54 -1.19 9.46
N PRO A 25 35.24 -1.48 10.60
CA PRO A 25 34.59 -2.05 11.80
C PRO A 25 35.05 -1.46 13.17
N ASN A 26 34.46 -1.99 14.26
CA ASN A 26 34.90 -2.01 15.67
C ASN A 26 34.96 -0.64 16.41
N VAL A 27 34.60 -0.52 17.69
CA VAL A 27 35.32 -1.03 18.87
C VAL A 27 34.46 -0.84 20.15
N THR A 28 34.54 -1.84 21.04
CA THR A 28 34.38 -1.96 22.53
C THR A 28 34.07 -0.71 23.39
N ASP A 29 33.51 -0.72 24.61
CA ASP A 29 33.57 -1.68 25.72
C ASP A 29 32.63 -1.24 26.89
N SER A 30 32.33 -2.20 27.77
CA SER A 30 32.08 -2.13 29.24
C SER A 30 31.03 -1.20 29.91
N ALA A 31 30.18 -1.83 30.73
CA ALA A 31 29.23 -1.35 31.76
C ALA A 31 29.95 -0.94 33.10
N PRO A 32 29.33 -0.77 34.30
CA PRO A 32 27.90 -0.76 34.71
C PRO A 32 27.50 0.30 35.80
N ASP A 33 26.21 0.23 36.19
CA ASP A 33 25.57 0.48 37.50
C ASP A 33 25.59 1.85 38.21
N ASN A 34 24.39 2.32 38.59
CA ASN A 34 24.01 2.46 40.01
C ASN A 34 22.51 2.74 40.20
N ASN A 35 21.90 1.94 41.09
CA ASN A 35 20.53 2.06 41.60
C ASN A 35 20.42 3.13 42.71
N ALA A 36 19.29 3.85 42.74
CA ALA A 36 18.67 4.32 43.99
C ALA A 36 17.16 4.56 43.79
N SER A 37 16.37 3.96 44.69
CA SER A 37 14.92 4.13 44.95
C SER A 37 14.60 5.59 45.38
N GLU A 38 13.39 6.14 45.34
CA GLU A 38 12.07 5.63 45.74
C GLU A 38 10.94 6.63 45.36
N ASP A 39 9.71 6.11 45.25
CA ASP A 39 8.39 6.73 45.46
C ASP A 39 7.67 7.68 44.45
N ASN A 40 6.71 7.06 43.74
CA ASN A 40 5.26 7.35 43.72
C ASN A 40 4.72 8.73 43.30
N ALA A 41 4.39 8.84 42.00
CA ALA A 41 3.04 9.13 41.49
C ALA A 41 3.11 9.33 39.96
N THR A 42 2.79 8.32 39.15
CA THR A 42 2.74 8.47 37.69
C THR A 42 1.33 8.87 37.24
N PRO A 43 1.15 10.07 36.64
CA PRO A 43 -0.03 10.35 35.84
C PRO A 43 0.00 9.45 34.60
N PHE A 44 -1.18 9.09 34.09
CA PHE A 44 -1.35 8.37 32.82
C PHE A 44 -0.36 8.92 31.78
N LYS A 45 0.67 8.13 31.46
CA LYS A 45 1.54 8.42 30.32
C LYS A 45 0.68 8.20 29.08
N GLU A 46 0.34 9.29 28.41
CA GLU A 46 0.10 9.22 26.97
C GLU A 46 1.35 8.59 26.37
N GLU A 47 1.25 7.33 25.95
CA GLU A 47 2.24 6.72 25.09
C GLU A 47 2.27 7.56 23.82
N ASN A 48 3.24 8.48 23.76
CA ASN A 48 3.69 9.09 22.53
C ASN A 48 4.32 7.97 21.69
N ASP A 49 3.48 7.20 21.03
CA ASP A 49 3.85 6.39 19.87
C ASP A 49 4.38 7.39 18.83
N PHE A 50 5.69 7.59 18.83
CA PHE A 50 6.43 8.19 17.74
C PHE A 50 6.31 7.25 16.53
N GLU A 51 5.18 7.32 15.83
CA GLU A 51 5.12 6.91 14.43
C GLU A 51 6.10 7.83 13.67
N LEU A 52 7.28 7.30 13.38
CA LEU A 52 8.24 7.82 12.41
C LEU A 52 7.58 7.78 11.03
N ASP A 53 6.65 8.69 10.81
CA ASP A 53 6.20 9.04 9.48
C ASP A 53 7.26 9.92 8.85
N SER A 54 7.79 9.52 7.69
CA SER A 54 8.45 10.45 6.80
C SER A 54 7.43 11.51 6.37
N GLU A 55 7.26 12.56 7.16
CA GLU A 55 6.68 13.82 6.72
C GLU A 55 7.66 14.36 5.67
N GLN A 56 7.47 13.93 4.42
CA GLN A 56 8.09 14.58 3.30
C GLN A 56 7.49 15.99 3.30
N ASP A 57 8.26 16.95 3.81
CA ASP A 57 7.80 18.33 3.90
C ASP A 57 7.36 18.79 2.52
N ASP A 58 6.09 19.21 2.43
CA ASP A 58 5.57 19.75 1.19
C ASP A 58 6.48 20.90 0.72
N PRO A 59 6.80 21.01 -0.58
CA PRO A 59 7.64 22.07 -1.08
C PRO A 59 7.10 23.45 -0.64
N THR A 60 8.02 24.39 -0.39
CA THR A 60 7.66 25.75 0.05
C THR A 60 7.97 26.78 -1.03
N GLY A 61 7.59 28.04 -0.79
CA GLY A 61 7.86 29.12 -1.74
C GLY A 61 7.13 28.94 -3.09
N LEU A 62 7.84 29.23 -4.18
CA LEU A 62 7.29 29.16 -5.54
C LEU A 62 7.07 27.72 -6.01
N GLU A 63 7.94 26.80 -5.60
CA GLU A 63 7.80 25.37 -5.87
C GLU A 63 6.57 24.82 -5.16
N GLY A 64 6.41 25.18 -3.88
CA GLY A 64 5.20 24.90 -3.11
C GLY A 64 3.93 25.40 -3.77
N ALA A 65 3.92 26.62 -4.30
CA ALA A 65 2.75 27.18 -4.96
C ALA A 65 2.35 26.40 -6.23
N ALA A 66 3.33 25.96 -7.02
CA ALA A 66 3.09 25.12 -8.19
C ALA A 66 2.55 23.73 -7.75
N PHE A 67 3.19 23.11 -6.76
CA PHE A 67 2.77 21.82 -6.19
C PHE A 67 1.33 21.86 -5.65
N HIS A 68 0.99 22.86 -4.83
CA HIS A 68 -0.37 23.06 -4.29
C HIS A 68 -1.43 23.34 -5.37
N SER A 69 -0.99 23.73 -6.55
CA SER A 69 -1.82 23.95 -7.74
C SER A 69 -1.83 22.78 -8.71
N ARG A 70 -1.15 21.67 -8.40
CA ARG A 70 -0.98 20.47 -9.25
C ARG A 70 -0.32 20.79 -10.58
N LEU A 71 0.70 21.66 -10.55
CA LEU A 71 1.48 22.07 -11.71
C LEU A 71 2.96 21.76 -11.49
N PRO A 72 3.68 21.27 -12.52
CA PRO A 72 5.13 21.12 -12.43
C PRO A 72 5.78 22.49 -12.28
N PHE A 73 6.68 22.64 -11.29
CA PHE A 73 7.30 23.92 -10.96
C PHE A 73 8.16 24.49 -12.10
N ASP A 74 8.92 23.62 -12.76
CA ASP A 74 10.00 23.92 -13.69
C ASP A 74 9.66 23.65 -15.16
N LYS A 75 8.42 23.23 -15.44
CA LYS A 75 7.96 22.87 -16.79
C LYS A 75 6.58 23.44 -17.10
N MET A 76 6.34 23.74 -18.38
CA MET A 76 5.01 24.08 -18.88
C MET A 76 4.20 22.80 -19.12
N THR A 77 2.93 22.83 -18.75
CA THR A 77 1.94 21.80 -19.09
C THR A 77 1.51 21.89 -20.54
N SER A 78 0.87 20.83 -21.05
CA SER A 78 0.32 20.81 -22.42
C SER A 78 -0.71 21.93 -22.66
N ASN A 79 -1.54 22.23 -21.66
CA ASN A 79 -2.53 23.31 -21.74
C ASN A 79 -1.88 24.70 -21.76
N GLU A 80 -0.85 24.90 -20.94
CA GLU A 80 -0.05 26.15 -20.98
C GLU A 80 0.64 26.30 -22.33
N ALA A 81 1.25 25.23 -22.85
CA ALA A 81 1.93 25.26 -24.14
C ALA A 81 0.95 25.57 -25.30
N TYR A 82 -0.29 25.10 -25.21
CA TYR A 82 -1.35 25.43 -26.18
C TYR A 82 -1.75 26.91 -26.10
N CYS A 83 -1.99 27.46 -24.90
CA CYS A 83 -2.40 28.86 -24.73
C CYS A 83 -1.27 29.88 -24.93
N PHE A 84 -0.02 29.45 -24.79
CA PHE A 84 1.19 30.26 -24.90
C PHE A 84 2.17 29.62 -25.88
N SER A 85 1.71 29.29 -27.09
CA SER A 85 2.53 28.63 -28.12
C SER A 85 3.78 29.44 -28.49
N ASP A 86 3.68 30.77 -28.44
CA ASP A 86 4.80 31.70 -28.64
C ASP A 86 5.89 31.57 -27.55
N VAL A 87 5.48 31.30 -26.30
CA VAL A 87 6.41 31.07 -25.18
C VAL A 87 6.98 29.65 -25.26
N ALA A 88 6.13 28.66 -25.54
CA ALA A 88 6.51 27.24 -25.55
C ALA A 88 7.49 26.89 -26.69
N LEU A 89 7.32 27.50 -27.86
CA LEU A 89 8.25 27.37 -28.99
C LEU A 89 9.43 28.36 -28.91
N GLY A 90 9.38 29.30 -27.97
CA GLY A 90 10.40 30.30 -27.76
C GLY A 90 11.62 29.79 -26.97
N PRO A 91 12.62 30.65 -26.73
CA PRO A 91 13.82 30.31 -25.98
C PRO A 91 13.52 29.85 -24.55
N THR A 92 14.36 28.98 -24.00
CA THR A 92 14.25 28.47 -22.61
C THR A 92 14.19 29.59 -21.58
N GLN A 93 14.86 30.73 -21.82
CA GLN A 93 14.80 31.87 -20.92
C GLN A 93 13.40 32.48 -20.81
N THR A 94 12.67 32.58 -21.92
CA THR A 94 11.27 33.06 -21.94
C THR A 94 10.35 32.11 -21.19
N GLN A 95 10.56 30.79 -21.33
CA GLN A 95 9.83 29.77 -20.58
C GLN A 95 10.08 29.90 -19.07
N LYS A 96 11.34 30.11 -18.65
CA LYS A 96 11.69 30.35 -17.24
C LYS A 96 11.01 31.61 -16.68
N VAL A 97 10.94 32.68 -17.47
CA VAL A 97 10.22 33.92 -17.08
C VAL A 97 8.72 33.65 -16.90
N PHE A 98 8.09 32.94 -17.85
CA PHE A 98 6.69 32.54 -17.73
C PHE A 98 6.43 31.71 -16.47
N LEU A 99 7.25 30.69 -16.21
CA LEU A 99 7.09 29.81 -15.05
C LEU A 99 7.23 30.58 -13.73
N HIS A 100 8.19 31.51 -13.66
CA HIS A 100 8.34 32.36 -12.47
C HIS A 100 7.09 33.22 -12.23
N ILE A 101 6.59 33.91 -13.27
CA ILE A 101 5.38 34.75 -13.17
C ILE A 101 4.20 33.90 -12.71
N ARG A 102 4.00 32.74 -13.34
CA ARG A 102 2.93 31.80 -13.00
C ARG A 102 3.00 31.39 -11.53
N ASN A 103 4.14 30.87 -11.08
CA ASN A 103 4.33 30.37 -9.72
C ASN A 103 4.18 31.49 -8.68
N ARG A 104 4.61 32.71 -9.01
CA ARG A 104 4.49 33.87 -8.14
C ARG A 104 3.03 34.30 -7.97
N LEU A 105 2.24 34.31 -9.05
CA LEU A 105 0.81 34.63 -8.98
C LEU A 105 0.02 33.55 -8.20
N LEU A 106 0.37 32.27 -8.38
CA LEU A 106 -0.20 31.17 -7.59
C LEU A 106 0.10 31.35 -6.10
N GLN A 107 1.36 31.65 -5.75
CA GLN A 107 1.79 31.85 -4.37
C GLN A 107 0.95 32.94 -3.69
N GLN A 108 0.84 34.12 -4.33
CA GLN A 108 0.08 35.24 -3.76
C GLN A 108 -1.38 34.92 -3.50
N TRP A 109 -2.02 34.15 -4.40
CA TRP A 109 -3.38 33.68 -4.19
C TRP A 109 -3.47 32.70 -3.02
N LEU A 110 -2.55 31.74 -2.93
CA LEU A 110 -2.55 30.71 -1.88
C LEU A 110 -2.22 31.26 -0.48
N ASP A 111 -1.47 32.36 -0.41
CA ASP A 111 -1.15 33.07 0.83
C ASP A 111 -2.37 33.78 1.42
N ASN A 112 -3.25 34.34 0.57
CA ASN A 112 -4.49 35.00 1.00
C ASN A 112 -5.71 34.66 0.12
N PRO A 113 -6.22 33.42 0.18
CA PRO A 113 -7.31 32.98 -0.67
C PRO A 113 -8.68 33.54 -0.26
N LYS A 114 -8.75 34.30 0.84
CA LYS A 114 -9.98 34.92 1.34
C LYS A 114 -10.35 36.21 0.60
N GLN A 115 -9.46 36.73 -0.24
CA GLN A 115 -9.68 37.98 -0.96
C GLN A 115 -9.26 37.80 -2.43
N GLN A 116 -9.99 38.45 -3.34
CA GLN A 116 -9.65 38.46 -4.75
C GLN A 116 -8.22 38.98 -4.98
N LEU A 117 -7.40 38.21 -5.68
CA LEU A 117 -6.11 38.67 -6.20
C LEU A 117 -6.39 39.53 -7.43
N LEU A 118 -6.02 40.81 -7.38
CA LEU A 118 -6.11 41.72 -8.53
C LEU A 118 -4.73 41.84 -9.20
N LEU A 119 -4.71 41.89 -10.53
CA LEU A 119 -3.47 42.08 -11.29
C LEU A 119 -2.68 43.31 -10.82
N ASP A 120 -3.35 44.45 -10.62
CA ASP A 120 -2.70 45.70 -10.20
C ASP A 120 -2.03 45.58 -8.82
N SER A 121 -2.62 44.77 -7.93
CA SER A 121 -2.07 44.47 -6.60
C SER A 121 -0.96 43.42 -6.63
N ALA A 122 -0.95 42.56 -7.67
CA ALA A 122 0.02 41.47 -7.81
C ALA A 122 1.31 41.88 -8.53
N LEU A 123 1.28 42.96 -9.32
CA LEU A 123 2.43 43.46 -10.07
C LEU A 123 3.64 43.85 -9.21
N PRO A 124 3.49 44.55 -8.06
CA PRO A 124 4.64 45.00 -7.26
C PRO A 124 5.47 43.87 -6.65
N SER A 125 4.87 42.70 -6.43
CA SER A 125 5.50 41.50 -5.85
C SER A 125 6.13 40.58 -6.90
N ILE A 126 6.05 40.94 -8.18
CA ILE A 126 6.86 40.35 -9.24
C ILE A 126 8.11 41.24 -9.36
N GLU A 127 9.28 40.68 -9.07
CA GLU A 127 10.54 41.43 -9.04
C GLU A 127 11.22 41.45 -10.42
N PRO A 128 12.10 42.44 -10.69
CA PRO A 128 12.97 42.40 -11.87
C PRO A 128 13.85 41.13 -11.88
N PRO A 129 14.10 40.51 -13.06
CA PRO A 129 13.71 40.96 -14.40
C PRO A 129 12.30 40.51 -14.83
N PHE A 130 11.56 39.78 -14.00
CA PHE A 130 10.29 39.12 -14.37
C PHE A 130 9.11 40.09 -14.53
N ASN A 131 9.23 41.32 -14.02
CA ASN A 131 8.18 42.35 -14.09
C ASN A 131 8.23 43.25 -15.33
N THR A 132 9.19 43.01 -16.22
CA THR A 132 9.44 43.84 -17.40
C THR A 132 8.35 43.69 -18.46
N ASP A 133 7.96 42.47 -18.80
CA ASP A 133 6.91 42.18 -19.78
C ASP A 133 5.51 42.16 -19.12
N LYS A 134 4.90 43.34 -19.05
CA LYS A 134 3.54 43.49 -18.50
C LYS A 134 2.46 42.79 -19.34
N VAL A 135 2.70 42.57 -20.64
CA VAL A 135 1.73 41.90 -21.52
C VAL A 135 1.71 40.41 -21.19
N LEU A 136 2.88 39.80 -21.03
CA LEU A 136 3.01 38.41 -20.59
C LEU A 136 2.35 38.21 -19.22
N ILE A 137 2.66 39.06 -18.23
CA ILE A 137 2.06 38.95 -16.88
C ILE A 137 0.53 39.00 -16.94
N ARG A 138 -0.04 39.94 -17.72
CA ARG A 138 -1.49 40.04 -17.90
C ARG A 138 -2.08 38.78 -18.54
N ARG A 139 -1.41 38.19 -19.53
CA ARG A 139 -1.84 36.94 -20.17
C ARG A 139 -1.79 35.77 -19.18
N VAL A 140 -0.72 35.64 -18.39
CA VAL A 140 -0.58 34.59 -17.36
C VAL A 140 -1.65 34.73 -16.28
N TYR A 141 -1.86 35.94 -15.76
CA TYR A 141 -2.92 36.22 -14.80
C TYR A 141 -4.30 35.83 -15.36
N ALA A 142 -4.61 36.26 -16.58
CA ALA A 142 -5.89 35.94 -17.23
C ALA A 142 -6.06 34.42 -17.46
N TYR A 143 -4.99 33.71 -17.81
CA TYR A 143 -4.99 32.26 -17.93
C TYR A 143 -5.30 31.57 -16.60
N LEU A 144 -4.60 31.94 -15.53
CA LEU A 144 -4.79 31.36 -14.20
C LEU A 144 -6.19 31.63 -13.65
N GLU A 145 -6.70 32.84 -13.81
CA GLU A 145 -8.06 33.21 -13.40
C GLU A 145 -9.11 32.45 -14.22
N ARG A 146 -8.93 32.35 -15.55
CA ARG A 146 -9.87 31.66 -16.44
C ARG A 146 -9.99 30.16 -16.14
N HIS A 147 -8.86 29.51 -15.81
CA HIS A 147 -8.83 28.07 -15.55
C HIS A 147 -9.03 27.72 -14.07
N GLY A 148 -9.30 28.71 -13.21
CA GLY A 148 -9.62 28.48 -11.80
C GLY A 148 -8.41 28.07 -10.95
N TYR A 149 -7.20 28.47 -11.32
CA TYR A 149 -6.01 28.31 -10.48
C TYR A 149 -5.91 29.39 -9.39
N ILE A 150 -6.42 30.58 -9.69
CA ILE A 150 -6.55 31.71 -8.75
C ILE A 150 -7.99 32.22 -8.77
N ASN A 151 -8.38 33.00 -7.76
CA ASN A 151 -9.70 33.62 -7.69
C ASN A 151 -10.86 32.61 -7.85
N PHE A 152 -10.74 31.43 -7.23
CA PHE A 152 -11.79 30.41 -7.21
C PHE A 152 -12.35 30.23 -5.79
N GLY A 153 -13.53 29.62 -5.70
CA GLY A 153 -14.19 29.37 -4.42
C GLY A 153 -14.79 30.64 -3.81
N VAL A 154 -14.69 30.78 -2.50
CA VAL A 154 -15.40 31.79 -1.69
C VAL A 154 -14.42 32.84 -1.18
N PHE A 155 -14.44 34.02 -1.78
CA PHE A 155 -13.53 35.10 -1.41
C PHE A 155 -14.19 36.47 -1.48
N LYS A 156 -13.67 37.42 -0.71
CA LYS A 156 -14.06 38.82 -0.79
C LYS A 156 -13.66 39.40 -2.14
N ARG A 157 -14.67 39.67 -2.96
CA ARG A 157 -14.51 40.33 -4.26
C ARG A 157 -14.18 41.81 -4.06
N LEU A 158 -13.17 42.30 -4.78
CA LEU A 158 -12.73 43.68 -4.74
C LEU A 158 -13.26 44.49 -5.92
N LYS A 159 -13.34 43.88 -7.11
CA LYS A 159 -13.97 44.48 -8.30
C LYS A 159 -15.41 43.97 -8.46
N PRO A 160 -16.44 44.84 -8.52
CA PRO A 160 -17.82 44.39 -8.66
C PRO A 160 -18.00 43.56 -9.94
N LEU A 161 -19.00 42.67 -9.94
CA LEU A 161 -19.34 41.92 -11.15
C LEU A 161 -19.76 42.88 -12.26
N PRO A 162 -19.47 42.55 -13.54
CA PRO A 162 -19.95 43.34 -14.66
C PRO A 162 -21.48 43.49 -14.61
N ALA A 163 -21.96 44.74 -14.70
CA ALA A 163 -23.40 45.03 -14.66
C ALA A 163 -24.14 44.39 -15.85
N LYS A 164 -23.51 44.41 -17.02
CA LYS A 164 -24.02 43.75 -18.23
C LYS A 164 -23.51 42.31 -18.27
N LYS A 165 -24.42 41.35 -18.16
CA LYS A 165 -24.10 39.94 -18.32
C LYS A 165 -23.91 39.59 -19.80
N VAL A 166 -22.99 38.67 -20.09
CA VAL A 166 -22.70 38.19 -21.45
C VAL A 166 -22.83 36.67 -21.49
N GLY A 167 -23.75 36.17 -22.31
CA GLY A 167 -24.04 34.75 -22.41
C GLY A 167 -24.94 34.22 -21.27
N LYS A 168 -25.68 33.16 -21.58
CA LYS A 168 -26.58 32.48 -20.65
C LYS A 168 -26.27 30.99 -20.61
N ALA A 169 -26.14 30.44 -19.41
CA ALA A 169 -25.86 29.03 -19.18
C ALA A 169 -26.87 28.43 -18.19
N ILE A 170 -27.25 27.19 -18.43
CA ILE A 170 -28.02 26.37 -17.49
C ILE A 170 -27.10 25.25 -17.00
N VAL A 171 -26.96 25.11 -15.69
CA VAL A 171 -26.23 24.04 -15.02
C VAL A 171 -27.24 23.06 -14.44
N ILE A 172 -27.18 21.80 -14.85
CA ILE A 172 -28.05 20.74 -14.33
C ILE A 172 -27.31 20.05 -13.18
N GLY A 173 -27.86 20.14 -11.98
CA GLY A 173 -27.32 19.59 -10.74
C GLY A 173 -26.54 20.62 -9.92
N ALA A 174 -26.97 20.81 -8.66
CA ALA A 174 -26.33 21.68 -7.68
C ALA A 174 -25.42 20.89 -6.71
N GLY A 175 -24.71 19.89 -7.23
CA GLY A 175 -23.56 19.27 -6.55
C GLY A 175 -22.30 20.16 -6.64
N ILE A 176 -21.21 19.79 -5.94
CA ILE A 176 -20.00 20.61 -5.87
C ILE A 176 -19.43 21.02 -7.24
N ALA A 177 -19.47 20.12 -8.23
CA ALA A 177 -19.02 20.40 -9.60
C ALA A 177 -19.88 21.48 -10.28
N GLY A 178 -21.20 21.34 -10.23
CA GLY A 178 -22.13 22.29 -10.82
C GLY A 178 -22.07 23.66 -10.13
N LEU A 179 -21.99 23.67 -8.80
CA LEU A 179 -21.85 24.90 -8.02
C LEU A 179 -20.53 25.64 -8.31
N ALA A 180 -19.41 24.93 -8.39
CA ALA A 180 -18.12 25.53 -8.72
C ALA A 180 -18.12 26.13 -10.14
N ALA A 181 -18.67 25.41 -11.13
CA ALA A 181 -18.79 25.90 -12.50
C ALA A 181 -19.71 27.12 -12.59
N ALA A 182 -20.89 27.06 -11.94
CA ALA A 182 -21.84 28.16 -11.91
C ALA A 182 -21.23 29.42 -11.28
N GLN A 183 -20.49 29.25 -10.18
CA GLN A 183 -19.78 30.33 -9.52
C GLN A 183 -18.75 30.95 -10.47
N GLN A 184 -17.84 30.16 -11.08
CA GLN A 184 -16.84 30.69 -12.01
C GLN A 184 -17.46 31.43 -13.21
N MET A 185 -18.49 30.85 -13.85
CA MET A 185 -19.17 31.51 -14.98
C MET A 185 -19.83 32.83 -14.58
N GLN A 186 -20.49 32.87 -13.41
CA GLN A 186 -21.05 34.11 -12.88
C GLN A 186 -19.95 35.15 -12.61
N GLN A 187 -18.80 34.71 -12.08
CA GLN A 187 -17.64 35.58 -11.84
C GLN A 187 -17.07 36.18 -13.13
N PHE A 188 -17.18 35.46 -14.25
CA PHE A 188 -16.82 35.96 -15.58
C PHE A 188 -17.92 36.82 -16.25
N GLY A 189 -19.01 37.10 -15.52
CA GLY A 189 -20.08 37.98 -15.99
C GLY A 189 -21.15 37.28 -16.82
N MET A 190 -21.30 35.95 -16.74
CA MET A 190 -22.39 35.24 -17.42
C MET A 190 -23.68 35.25 -16.58
N GLU A 191 -24.83 35.08 -17.25
CA GLU A 191 -26.07 34.70 -16.59
C GLU A 191 -26.12 33.18 -16.41
N VAL A 192 -26.22 32.71 -15.16
CA VAL A 192 -26.22 31.28 -14.86
C VAL A 192 -27.46 30.92 -14.06
N ILE A 193 -28.14 29.87 -14.50
CA ILE A 193 -29.27 29.25 -13.79
C ILE A 193 -28.83 27.84 -13.40
N VAL A 194 -29.04 27.46 -12.13
CA VAL A 194 -28.75 26.10 -11.65
C VAL A 194 -30.08 25.39 -11.40
N LEU A 195 -30.27 24.21 -11.98
CA LEU A 195 -31.46 23.37 -11.80
C LEU A 195 -31.09 22.16 -10.96
N GLU A 196 -31.69 22.02 -9.78
CA GLU A 196 -31.47 20.88 -8.88
C GLU A 196 -32.78 20.12 -8.67
N ALA A 197 -32.72 18.79 -8.75
CA ALA A 197 -33.89 17.94 -8.61
C ALA A 197 -34.29 17.76 -7.14
N ARG A 198 -33.32 17.84 -6.22
CA ARG A 198 -33.55 17.72 -4.78
C ARG A 198 -33.99 19.04 -4.17
N ASP A 199 -34.50 18.96 -2.96
CA ASP A 199 -34.85 20.10 -2.10
C ASP A 199 -33.64 20.75 -1.41
N ARG A 200 -32.42 20.30 -1.75
CA ARG A 200 -31.15 20.76 -1.18
C ARG A 200 -30.04 20.78 -2.22
N VAL A 201 -29.04 21.60 -1.95
CA VAL A 201 -27.76 21.63 -2.66
C VAL A 201 -26.81 20.51 -2.17
N GLY A 202 -25.67 20.37 -2.85
CA GLY A 202 -24.55 19.51 -2.46
C GLY A 202 -24.55 18.12 -3.07
N GLY A 203 -25.69 17.64 -3.56
CA GLY A 203 -25.79 16.35 -4.25
C GLY A 203 -25.32 15.19 -3.35
N ARG A 204 -24.20 14.55 -3.73
CA ARG A 204 -23.56 13.45 -2.98
C ARG A 204 -22.82 13.91 -1.72
N ILE A 205 -22.65 15.22 -1.50
CA ILE A 205 -22.22 15.76 -0.21
C ILE A 205 -23.50 16.01 0.60
N ALA A 206 -23.78 15.16 1.57
CA ALA A 206 -25.04 15.13 2.29
C ALA A 206 -24.80 14.88 3.78
N THR A 207 -25.22 15.82 4.62
CA THR A 207 -25.05 15.76 6.07
C THR A 207 -26.43 15.64 6.71
N PHE A 208 -26.63 14.58 7.48
CA PHE A 208 -27.77 14.45 8.39
C PHE A 208 -27.56 15.36 9.60
N ARG A 209 -28.61 16.11 9.97
CA ARG A 209 -28.62 16.98 11.15
C ARG A 209 -29.90 16.78 11.93
N LYS A 210 -29.79 16.46 13.22
CA LYS A 210 -30.92 16.37 14.15
C LYS A 210 -30.47 16.72 15.55
N ASN A 211 -30.98 17.81 16.11
CA ASN A 211 -30.51 18.38 17.38
C ASN A 211 -28.99 18.64 17.32
N SER A 212 -28.24 18.17 18.32
CA SER A 212 -26.78 18.22 18.34
C SER A 212 -26.10 17.15 17.47
N TYR A 213 -26.85 16.19 16.91
CA TYR A 213 -26.28 15.14 16.10
C TYR A 213 -26.06 15.59 14.66
N VAL A 214 -24.84 15.36 14.20
CA VAL A 214 -24.42 15.62 12.83
C VAL A 214 -23.66 14.42 12.30
N ALA A 215 -24.03 13.93 11.12
CA ALA A 215 -23.37 12.80 10.47
C ALA A 215 -23.37 12.97 8.95
N ASP A 216 -22.22 12.79 8.31
CA ASP A 216 -22.14 12.78 6.85
C ASP A 216 -22.57 11.42 6.29
N LEU A 217 -23.57 11.44 5.41
CA LEU A 217 -24.08 10.29 4.66
C LEU A 217 -23.36 10.11 3.31
N GLY A 218 -22.53 11.08 2.94
CA GLY A 218 -21.82 11.14 1.67
C GLY A 218 -20.33 11.34 1.87
N ALA A 219 -19.75 12.32 1.17
CA ALA A 219 -18.35 12.68 1.36
C ALA A 219 -18.07 13.10 2.82
N MET A 220 -17.09 12.46 3.45
CA MET A 220 -16.73 12.69 4.86
C MET A 220 -15.21 12.85 5.10
N VAL A 221 -14.38 12.54 4.11
CA VAL A 221 -12.90 12.54 4.22
C VAL A 221 -12.27 13.52 3.22
N VAL A 222 -11.37 14.37 3.69
CA VAL A 222 -10.43 15.15 2.87
C VAL A 222 -9.16 14.34 2.75
N THR A 223 -8.84 13.90 1.53
CA THR A 223 -7.69 13.05 1.28
C THR A 223 -6.42 13.89 1.14
N GLY A 224 -5.68 14.12 2.23
CA GLY A 224 -4.47 14.94 2.18
C GLY A 224 -4.75 16.41 1.89
N LEU A 225 -3.81 17.30 2.22
CA LEU A 225 -3.93 18.74 1.98
C LEU A 225 -2.94 19.27 0.94
N GLY A 226 -1.79 18.64 0.79
CA GLY A 226 -0.79 19.06 -0.19
C GLY A 226 -1.28 18.73 -1.60
N GLY A 227 -1.33 19.75 -2.46
CA GLY A 227 -1.91 19.65 -3.80
C GLY A 227 -3.45 19.66 -3.85
N ASN A 228 -4.16 19.59 -2.72
CA ASN A 228 -5.62 19.46 -2.69
C ASN A 228 -6.32 20.83 -2.75
N PRO A 229 -7.22 21.11 -3.72
CA PRO A 229 -7.92 22.40 -3.80
C PRO A 229 -8.88 22.64 -2.61
N VAL A 230 -9.29 21.59 -1.89
CA VAL A 230 -10.09 21.72 -0.67
C VAL A 230 -9.33 22.45 0.44
N THR A 231 -7.98 22.46 0.41
CA THR A 231 -7.14 23.25 1.32
C THR A 231 -7.40 24.75 1.18
N VAL A 232 -7.66 25.23 -0.04
CA VAL A 232 -8.02 26.63 -0.29
C VAL A 232 -9.42 26.90 0.24
N LEU A 233 -10.37 26.00 -0.05
CA LEU A 233 -11.75 26.14 0.40
C LEU A 233 -11.86 26.10 1.93
N SER A 234 -11.12 25.22 2.60
CA SER A 234 -11.14 25.11 4.06
C SER A 234 -10.72 26.41 4.74
N LYS A 235 -9.70 27.09 4.22
CA LYS A 235 -9.27 28.42 4.66
C LYS A 235 -10.38 29.46 4.42
N GLN A 236 -11.03 29.43 3.26
CA GLN A 236 -12.05 30.40 2.87
C GLN A 236 -13.30 30.36 3.75
N ILE A 237 -13.78 29.17 4.11
CA ILE A 237 -15.01 28.98 4.88
C ILE A 237 -14.80 28.63 6.35
N ASN A 238 -13.55 28.67 6.83
CA ASN A 238 -13.19 28.32 8.19
C ASN A 238 -13.67 26.90 8.59
N MET A 239 -13.40 25.92 7.72
CA MET A 239 -13.77 24.52 7.95
C MET A 239 -12.90 23.93 9.05
N GLU A 240 -13.53 23.37 10.08
CA GLU A 240 -12.84 22.63 11.14
C GLU A 240 -12.47 21.23 10.62
N LEU A 241 -11.17 20.95 10.59
CA LEU A 241 -10.62 19.69 10.10
C LEU A 241 -9.90 18.95 11.23
N HIS A 242 -10.28 17.70 11.43
CA HIS A 242 -9.70 16.80 12.43
C HIS A 242 -8.95 15.67 11.74
N ARG A 243 -7.76 15.35 12.26
CA ARG A 243 -6.94 14.25 11.75
C ARG A 243 -7.61 12.92 12.08
N ILE A 244 -7.66 12.02 11.10
CA ILE A 244 -8.13 10.65 11.30
C ILE A 244 -6.95 9.80 11.82
N ARG A 245 -7.08 9.24 13.02
CA ARG A 245 -6.12 8.27 13.56
C ARG A 245 -6.22 6.97 12.76
N GLN A 246 -5.08 6.40 12.37
CA GLN A 246 -5.06 5.20 11.51
C GLN A 246 -5.27 3.90 12.29
N LYS A 247 -5.04 3.89 13.61
CA LYS A 247 -5.27 2.70 14.44
C LYS A 247 -6.72 2.18 14.28
N CYS A 248 -6.86 0.97 13.73
CA CYS A 248 -8.14 0.34 13.43
C CYS A 248 -8.14 -1.12 13.91
N PRO A 249 -8.41 -1.38 15.20
CA PRO A 249 -8.44 -2.75 15.71
C PRO A 249 -9.55 -3.58 15.04
N LEU A 250 -9.22 -4.81 14.65
CA LEU A 250 -10.17 -5.77 14.10
C LEU A 250 -10.75 -6.65 15.20
N TYR A 251 -12.02 -7.03 15.06
CA TYR A 251 -12.73 -7.90 16.01
C TYR A 251 -13.30 -9.10 15.28
N GLU A 252 -13.11 -10.29 15.86
CA GLU A 252 -13.72 -11.52 15.36
C GLU A 252 -15.25 -11.44 15.48
N PRO A 253 -16.02 -12.07 14.57
CA PRO A 253 -17.46 -12.15 14.70
C PRO A 253 -17.82 -12.78 16.04
N GLY A 254 -18.54 -12.03 16.89
CA GLY A 254 -18.98 -12.52 18.19
C GLY A 254 -19.83 -13.77 18.02
N LYS A 255 -19.64 -14.77 18.91
CA LYS A 255 -20.60 -15.88 19.00
C LYS A 255 -21.97 -15.28 19.34
N ILE A 256 -23.04 -15.81 18.72
CA ILE A 256 -24.42 -15.43 19.06
C ILE A 256 -24.57 -15.58 20.60
N ASN A 257 -24.98 -14.49 21.27
CA ASN A 257 -25.09 -14.35 22.74
C ASN A 257 -23.80 -14.17 23.55
N ALA A 258 -22.65 -13.93 22.93
CA ALA A 258 -21.46 -13.48 23.66
C ALA A 258 -21.54 -11.97 23.94
N SER A 259 -21.37 -11.58 25.20
CA SER A 259 -21.36 -10.17 25.64
C SER A 259 -20.08 -9.42 25.26
N VAL A 260 -19.06 -10.11 24.73
CA VAL A 260 -17.73 -9.55 24.44
C VAL A 260 -17.24 -10.07 23.09
N SER A 261 -16.91 -9.16 22.18
CA SER A 261 -16.19 -9.45 20.93
C SER A 261 -14.70 -9.60 21.20
N THR A 262 -14.07 -10.64 20.66
CA THR A 262 -12.63 -10.86 20.80
C THR A 262 -11.87 -10.05 19.74
N GLN A 263 -10.92 -9.23 20.18
CA GLN A 263 -10.04 -8.50 19.26
C GLN A 263 -9.08 -9.49 18.58
N VAL A 264 -8.85 -9.31 17.28
CA VAL A 264 -7.83 -10.06 16.52
C VAL A 264 -6.45 -9.75 17.11
N PRO A 265 -5.61 -10.76 17.40
CA PRO A 265 -4.25 -10.55 17.89
C PRO A 265 -3.42 -9.71 16.89
N LYS A 266 -2.63 -8.78 17.41
CA LYS A 266 -1.80 -7.86 16.59
C LYS A 266 -0.91 -8.58 15.59
N GLU A 267 -0.26 -9.67 16.01
CA GLU A 267 0.59 -10.49 15.12
C GLU A 267 -0.19 -11.07 13.93
N LYS A 268 -1.44 -11.45 14.14
CA LYS A 268 -2.32 -11.99 13.09
C LYS A 268 -2.81 -10.90 12.15
N ASP A 269 -3.20 -9.76 12.69
CA ASP A 269 -3.57 -8.57 11.92
C ASP A 269 -2.42 -8.16 10.97
N GLU A 270 -1.22 -7.98 11.51
CA GLU A 270 -0.03 -7.62 10.74
C GLU A 270 0.42 -8.69 9.73
N MET A 271 0.28 -9.98 10.07
CA MET A 271 0.59 -11.08 9.16
C MET A 271 -0.35 -11.07 7.95
N VAL A 272 -1.66 -11.01 8.19
CA VAL A 272 -2.67 -11.04 7.11
C VAL A 272 -2.62 -9.77 6.28
N GLU A 273 -2.40 -8.62 6.91
CA GLU A 273 -2.21 -7.36 6.19
C GLU A 273 -1.02 -7.41 5.24
N ARG A 274 0.13 -7.93 5.70
CA ARG A 274 1.31 -8.08 4.85
C ARG A 274 1.02 -9.00 3.65
N GLU A 275 0.27 -10.07 3.86
CA GLU A 275 -0.09 -11.00 2.80
C GLU A 275 -1.10 -10.38 1.81
N PHE A 276 -2.09 -9.62 2.29
CA PHE A 276 -2.99 -8.84 1.44
C PHE A 276 -2.23 -7.92 0.47
N ASN A 277 -1.23 -7.19 0.98
CA ASN A 277 -0.41 -6.32 0.15
C ASN A 277 0.44 -7.10 -0.88
N ARG A 278 1.01 -8.25 -0.47
CA ARG A 278 1.74 -9.14 -1.39
C ARG A 278 0.84 -9.70 -2.49
N LEU A 279 -0.43 -10.00 -2.19
CA LEU A 279 -1.41 -10.43 -3.19
C LEU A 279 -1.69 -9.32 -4.22
N LEU A 280 -1.84 -8.06 -3.78
CA LEU A 280 -2.01 -6.92 -4.69
C LEU A 280 -0.79 -6.73 -5.61
N GLU A 281 0.43 -6.79 -5.05
CA GLU A 281 1.67 -6.75 -5.84
C GLU A 281 1.74 -7.87 -6.88
N ALA A 282 1.38 -9.09 -6.48
CA ALA A 282 1.32 -10.22 -7.40
C ALA A 282 0.30 -10.01 -8.52
N THR A 283 -0.86 -9.40 -8.24
CA THR A 283 -1.82 -9.05 -9.31
C THR A 283 -1.31 -7.95 -10.23
N SER A 284 -0.58 -6.96 -9.71
CA SER A 284 0.09 -5.96 -10.54
C SER A 284 1.16 -6.59 -11.43
N TYR A 285 1.94 -7.54 -10.89
CA TYR A 285 2.90 -8.32 -11.67
C TYR A 285 2.21 -9.12 -12.78
N LEU A 286 1.11 -9.78 -12.46
CA LEU A 286 0.29 -10.54 -13.41
C LEU A 286 -0.22 -9.65 -14.56
N SER A 287 -0.65 -8.43 -14.24
CA SER A 287 -1.15 -7.43 -15.19
C SER A 287 -0.05 -6.86 -16.10
N HIS A 288 1.05 -6.38 -15.51
CA HIS A 288 2.04 -5.56 -16.20
C HIS A 288 3.20 -6.37 -16.78
N HIS A 289 3.61 -7.47 -16.13
CA HIS A 289 4.74 -8.28 -16.59
C HIS A 289 4.32 -9.49 -17.41
N LEU A 290 3.17 -10.10 -17.11
CA LEU A 290 2.67 -11.27 -17.86
C LEU A 290 1.57 -10.91 -18.88
N ASP A 291 1.20 -9.63 -18.98
CA ASP A 291 0.11 -9.09 -19.81
C ASP A 291 -1.20 -9.89 -19.68
N PHE A 292 -1.49 -10.38 -18.48
CA PHE A 292 -2.63 -11.25 -18.22
C PHE A 292 -3.89 -10.43 -17.93
N ASN A 293 -4.27 -9.62 -18.93
CA ASN A 293 -5.34 -8.64 -18.84
C ASN A 293 -6.66 -9.13 -19.47
N TYR A 294 -6.60 -10.22 -20.23
CA TYR A 294 -7.76 -10.81 -20.90
C TYR A 294 -7.78 -12.33 -20.73
N CYS A 295 -8.97 -12.87 -20.48
CA CYS A 295 -9.21 -14.31 -20.42
C CYS A 295 -10.47 -14.63 -21.21
N ASN A 296 -10.38 -15.55 -22.17
CA ASN A 296 -11.50 -15.95 -23.04
C ASN A 296 -12.19 -14.74 -23.73
N GLY A 297 -11.40 -13.77 -24.19
CA GLY A 297 -11.89 -12.56 -24.85
C GLY A 297 -12.57 -11.53 -23.93
N LYS A 298 -12.59 -11.74 -22.60
CA LYS A 298 -13.13 -10.79 -21.62
C LYS A 298 -12.00 -10.15 -20.81
N PRO A 299 -12.12 -8.87 -20.42
CA PRO A 299 -11.16 -8.24 -19.53
C PRO A 299 -11.17 -8.94 -18.17
N VAL A 300 -9.98 -9.12 -17.60
CA VAL A 300 -9.80 -9.68 -16.27
C VAL A 300 -10.09 -8.60 -15.23
N SER A 301 -10.83 -8.96 -14.19
CA SER A 301 -11.06 -8.08 -13.04
C SER A 301 -10.01 -8.31 -11.94
N LEU A 302 -9.82 -7.33 -11.07
CA LEU A 302 -8.97 -7.47 -9.88
C LEU A 302 -9.37 -8.67 -9.01
N GLY A 303 -10.68 -8.89 -8.79
CA GLY A 303 -11.19 -10.01 -7.99
C GLY A 303 -10.78 -11.39 -8.54
N HIS A 304 -11.00 -11.66 -9.83
CA HIS A 304 -10.52 -12.88 -10.49
C HIS A 304 -9.00 -13.06 -10.37
N ALA A 305 -8.22 -11.99 -10.56
CA ALA A 305 -6.76 -12.04 -10.45
C ALA A 305 -6.31 -12.43 -9.03
N LEU A 306 -6.89 -11.81 -8.00
CA LEU A 306 -6.63 -12.15 -6.60
C LEU A 306 -6.97 -13.62 -6.31
N GLU A 307 -8.12 -14.11 -6.78
CA GLU A 307 -8.53 -15.50 -6.59
C GLU A 307 -7.55 -16.48 -7.25
N TRP A 308 -7.08 -16.17 -8.46
CA TRP A 308 -6.10 -17.00 -9.16
C TRP A 308 -4.75 -16.99 -8.47
N VAL A 309 -4.27 -15.84 -8.00
CA VAL A 309 -3.02 -15.75 -7.23
C VAL A 309 -3.13 -16.58 -5.95
N ILE A 310 -4.23 -16.48 -5.20
CA ILE A 310 -4.46 -17.29 -3.99
C ILE A 310 -4.43 -18.79 -4.34
N LYS A 311 -5.13 -19.21 -5.39
CA LYS A 311 -5.13 -20.60 -5.87
C LYS A 311 -3.73 -21.09 -6.25
N LEU A 312 -2.90 -20.23 -6.83
CA LEU A 312 -1.50 -20.55 -7.12
C LEU A 312 -0.66 -20.71 -5.85
N GLN A 313 -0.88 -19.89 -4.82
CA GLN A 313 -0.20 -20.06 -3.52
C GLN A 313 -0.63 -21.36 -2.82
N GLU A 314 -1.93 -21.67 -2.80
CA GLU A 314 -2.43 -22.94 -2.27
C GLU A 314 -1.86 -24.16 -3.01
N LYS A 315 -1.76 -24.07 -4.35
CA LYS A 315 -1.12 -25.09 -5.17
C LYS A 315 0.35 -25.26 -4.78
N HIS A 316 1.09 -24.17 -4.62
CA HIS A 316 2.52 -24.21 -4.24
C HIS A 316 2.75 -24.86 -2.87
N VAL A 317 1.89 -24.59 -1.89
CA VAL A 317 1.94 -25.27 -0.58
C VAL A 317 1.77 -26.79 -0.73
N LYS A 318 0.78 -27.23 -1.53
CA LYS A 318 0.56 -28.66 -1.80
C LYS A 318 1.72 -29.31 -2.55
N GLU A 319 2.36 -28.59 -3.48
CA GLU A 319 3.54 -29.07 -4.21
C GLU A 319 4.73 -29.28 -3.26
N LYS A 320 4.96 -28.34 -2.32
CA LYS A 320 5.99 -28.48 -1.28
C LYS A 320 5.74 -29.68 -0.36
N LEU A 321 4.50 -29.85 0.12
CA LEU A 321 4.11 -31.01 0.92
C LEU A 321 4.31 -32.32 0.15
N THR A 322 3.92 -32.34 -1.13
CA THR A 322 4.13 -33.51 -1.98
C THR A 322 5.61 -33.84 -2.15
N GLN A 323 6.45 -32.83 -2.36
CA GLN A 323 7.90 -33.02 -2.49
C GLN A 323 8.53 -33.50 -1.17
N TYR A 324 8.10 -32.94 -0.04
CA TYR A 324 8.51 -33.38 1.29
C TYR A 324 8.18 -34.86 1.52
N MET A 325 6.93 -35.26 1.26
CA MET A 325 6.48 -36.65 1.41
C MET A 325 7.23 -37.61 0.48
N LYS A 326 7.48 -37.21 -0.77
CA LYS A 326 8.27 -38.01 -1.72
C LYS A 326 9.70 -38.24 -1.21
N ASN A 327 10.34 -37.20 -0.70
CA ASN A 327 11.69 -37.30 -0.14
C ASN A 327 11.71 -38.21 1.11
N TYR A 328 10.71 -38.06 1.98
CA TYR A 328 10.57 -38.86 3.19
C TYR A 328 10.38 -40.35 2.85
N VAL A 329 9.46 -40.68 1.92
CA VAL A 329 9.25 -42.06 1.44
C VAL A 329 10.52 -42.62 0.78
N ALA A 330 11.24 -41.82 0.00
CA ALA A 330 12.49 -42.26 -0.63
C ALA A 330 13.57 -42.61 0.42
N LEU A 331 13.67 -41.85 1.51
CA LEU A 331 14.56 -42.17 2.63
C LEU A 331 14.11 -43.43 3.37
N GLN A 332 12.81 -43.59 3.63
CA GLN A 332 12.27 -44.80 4.26
C GLN A 332 12.49 -46.06 3.41
N GLU A 333 12.33 -46.01 2.09
CA GLU A 333 12.63 -47.14 1.21
C GLU A 333 14.14 -47.47 1.17
N ARG A 334 15.01 -46.45 1.23
CA ARG A 334 16.45 -46.65 1.43
C ARG A 334 16.73 -47.34 2.77
N LEU A 335 16.12 -46.88 3.86
CA LEU A 335 16.28 -47.44 5.21
C LEU A 335 15.82 -48.90 5.26
N LYS A 336 14.68 -49.21 4.66
CA LYS A 336 14.14 -50.57 4.51
C LYS A 336 15.09 -51.47 3.72
N THR A 337 15.68 -50.95 2.65
CA THR A 337 16.70 -51.68 1.88
C THR A 337 17.95 -51.98 2.71
N LYS A 338 18.39 -51.04 3.56
CA LYS A 338 19.51 -51.25 4.49
C LYS A 338 19.17 -52.29 5.56
N HIS A 339 17.98 -52.22 6.16
CA HIS A 339 17.49 -53.24 7.10
C HIS A 339 17.48 -54.64 6.50
N LYS A 340 16.99 -54.80 5.26
CA LYS A 340 17.02 -56.09 4.56
C LYS A 340 18.46 -56.63 4.39
N LYS A 341 19.42 -55.76 4.05
CA LYS A 341 20.83 -56.15 3.93
C LYS A 341 21.44 -56.53 5.28
N LEU A 342 21.12 -55.80 6.35
CA LEU A 342 21.54 -56.14 7.70
C LEU A 342 21.01 -57.52 8.10
N LEU A 343 19.71 -57.78 7.94
CA LEU A 343 19.10 -59.08 8.22
C LEU A 343 19.83 -60.23 7.48
N HIS A 344 20.14 -60.04 6.20
CA HIS A 344 20.89 -61.03 5.43
C HIS A 344 22.31 -61.27 5.98
N ILE A 345 23.05 -60.22 6.35
CA ILE A 345 24.36 -60.38 6.99
C ILE A 345 24.24 -61.08 8.35
N GLN A 346 23.17 -60.82 9.10
CA GLN A 346 22.91 -61.49 10.37
C GLN A 346 22.73 -63.00 10.19
N GLU A 347 22.01 -63.41 9.16
CA GLU A 347 21.83 -64.83 8.79
C GLU A 347 23.17 -65.46 8.41
N ASN A 348 23.94 -64.82 7.52
CA ASN A 348 25.26 -65.31 7.10
C ASN A 348 26.23 -65.44 8.28
N LEU A 349 26.22 -64.48 9.22
CA LEU A 349 27.07 -64.53 10.42
C LEU A 349 26.67 -65.68 11.36
N LYS A 350 25.38 -66.02 11.47
CA LYS A 350 24.92 -67.18 12.24
C LYS A 350 25.39 -68.49 11.62
N GLU A 351 25.33 -68.59 10.29
CA GLU A 351 25.83 -69.77 9.55
C GLU A 351 27.36 -69.93 9.73
N LEU A 352 28.11 -68.83 9.57
CA LEU A 352 29.56 -68.82 9.77
C LEU A 352 29.95 -69.14 11.23
N ASP A 353 29.19 -68.69 12.22
CA ASP A 353 29.43 -69.05 13.64
C ASP A 353 29.19 -70.54 13.90
N ALA A 354 28.17 -71.14 13.26
CA ALA A 354 27.94 -72.58 13.33
C ALA A 354 29.11 -73.37 12.72
N GLN A 355 29.56 -72.99 11.51
CA GLN A 355 30.73 -73.61 10.85
C GLN A 355 32.00 -73.44 11.68
N LYS A 356 32.22 -72.26 12.28
CA LYS A 356 33.36 -72.00 13.15
C LYS A 356 33.39 -72.94 14.35
N LYS A 357 32.23 -73.18 14.99
CA LYS A 357 32.10 -74.10 16.12
C LYS A 357 32.40 -75.54 15.72
N GLU A 358 31.97 -75.97 14.54
CA GLU A 358 32.26 -77.30 13.98
C GLU A 358 33.77 -77.49 13.77
N TYR A 359 34.43 -76.56 13.06
CA TYR A 359 35.87 -76.59 12.85
C TYR A 359 36.69 -76.49 14.15
N ALA A 360 36.18 -75.85 15.20
CA ALA A 360 36.86 -75.75 16.50
C ALA A 360 36.83 -77.06 17.31
N GLN A 361 35.90 -77.98 16.99
CA GLN A 361 35.82 -79.31 17.62
C GLN A 361 36.76 -80.32 16.95
N GLU A 362 37.17 -80.09 15.71
CA GLU A 362 38.19 -80.89 15.04
C GLU A 362 39.60 -80.57 15.59
N LYS A 363 40.33 -81.59 16.06
CA LYS A 363 41.77 -81.43 16.34
C LYS A 363 42.46 -81.07 15.03
N HIS A 364 42.92 -79.81 14.89
CA HIS A 364 43.53 -79.23 13.68
C HIS A 364 44.81 -79.94 13.23
N ASN A 365 44.70 -81.19 12.77
CA ASN A 365 45.82 -82.10 12.54
C ASN A 365 46.33 -82.08 11.10
N ASN A 366 45.69 -81.34 10.19
CA ASN A 366 46.13 -81.19 8.80
C ASN A 366 45.98 -79.73 8.32
N ALA A 367 46.70 -79.36 7.25
CA ALA A 367 46.71 -77.99 6.74
C ALA A 367 45.34 -77.53 6.20
N SER A 368 44.48 -78.46 5.76
CA SER A 368 43.17 -78.15 5.20
C SER A 368 42.16 -77.71 6.27
N SER A 369 42.11 -78.36 7.44
CA SER A 369 41.21 -77.95 8.53
C SER A 369 41.66 -76.64 9.19
N SER A 370 42.97 -76.41 9.29
CA SER A 370 43.53 -75.12 9.74
C SER A 370 43.21 -73.97 8.77
N PHE A 371 43.24 -74.24 7.45
CA PHE A 371 42.83 -73.26 6.43
C PHE A 371 41.33 -72.97 6.49
N GLY A 372 40.47 -74.00 6.59
CA GLY A 372 39.01 -73.84 6.69
C GLY A 372 38.61 -72.96 7.87
N TYR A 373 39.16 -73.23 9.06
CA TYR A 373 38.91 -72.41 10.26
C TYR A 373 39.33 -70.94 10.07
N ARG A 374 40.54 -70.69 9.51
CA ARG A 374 41.04 -69.33 9.24
C ARG A 374 40.21 -68.61 8.17
N SER A 375 39.71 -69.34 7.17
CA SER A 375 38.85 -68.80 6.12
C SER A 375 37.51 -68.33 6.68
N VAL A 376 36.85 -69.15 7.51
CA VAL A 376 35.59 -68.78 8.19
C VAL A 376 35.78 -67.55 9.07
N ILE A 377 36.88 -67.46 9.82
CA ILE A 377 37.20 -66.26 10.62
C ILE A 377 37.35 -65.02 9.75
N ARG A 378 38.03 -65.13 8.60
CA ARG A 378 38.20 -64.02 7.66
C ARG A 378 36.87 -63.58 7.05
N GLU A 379 36.04 -64.52 6.61
CA GLU A 379 34.68 -64.27 6.11
C GLU A 379 33.80 -63.60 7.16
N MET A 380 33.85 -64.05 8.43
CA MET A 380 33.16 -63.38 9.53
C MET A 380 33.65 -61.94 9.71
N ALA A 381 34.96 -61.70 9.70
CA ALA A 381 35.51 -60.35 9.84
C ALA A 381 35.06 -59.41 8.71
N ILE A 382 34.97 -59.90 7.47
CA ILE A 382 34.46 -59.14 6.33
C ILE A 382 32.97 -58.80 6.54
N ASN A 383 32.16 -59.76 6.97
CA ASN A 383 30.74 -59.55 7.22
C ASN A 383 30.48 -58.59 8.39
N ILE A 384 31.27 -58.66 9.47
CA ILE A 384 31.22 -57.71 10.60
C ILE A 384 31.56 -56.30 10.12
N LYS A 385 32.64 -56.12 9.36
CA LYS A 385 32.99 -54.80 8.81
C LYS A 385 31.85 -54.22 7.97
N LYS A 386 31.24 -55.05 7.11
CA LYS A 386 30.11 -54.65 6.27
C LYS A 386 28.84 -54.36 7.09
N TRP A 387 28.65 -55.04 8.21
CA TRP A 387 27.60 -54.75 9.17
C TRP A 387 27.78 -53.35 9.77
N ASP A 388 28.99 -53.03 10.25
CA ASP A 388 29.31 -51.74 10.85
C ASP A 388 29.07 -50.59 9.85
N GLU A 389 29.55 -50.74 8.61
CA GLU A 389 29.30 -49.78 7.52
C GLU A 389 27.80 -49.59 7.23
N LEU A 390 26.99 -50.66 7.29
CA LEU A 390 25.55 -50.58 7.08
C LEU A 390 24.82 -49.95 8.26
N ILE A 391 25.29 -50.14 9.49
CA ILE A 391 24.75 -49.49 10.69
C ILE A 391 25.01 -47.99 10.64
N GLU A 392 26.22 -47.56 10.27
CA GLU A 392 26.54 -46.13 10.11
C GLU A 392 25.61 -45.48 9.07
N GLN A 393 25.49 -46.10 7.89
CA GLN A 393 24.58 -45.62 6.84
C GLN A 393 23.10 -45.66 7.23
N LYS A 394 22.68 -46.60 8.09
CA LYS A 394 21.32 -46.67 8.64
C LYS A 394 21.07 -45.46 9.54
N ASN A 395 22.00 -45.19 10.46
CA ASN A 395 21.90 -44.09 11.41
C ASN A 395 21.87 -42.73 10.67
N GLU A 396 22.70 -42.54 9.64
CA GLU A 396 22.65 -41.32 8.80
C GLU A 396 21.26 -41.08 8.18
N ILE A 397 20.57 -42.14 7.75
CA ILE A 397 19.22 -42.02 7.17
C ILE A 397 18.20 -41.71 8.27
N GLU A 398 18.31 -42.35 9.44
CA GLU A 398 17.44 -42.09 10.59
C GLU A 398 17.58 -40.66 11.11
N ASP A 399 18.79 -40.12 11.14
CA ASP A 399 19.03 -38.74 11.56
C ASP A 399 18.45 -37.74 10.55
N LYS A 400 18.56 -38.01 9.24
CA LYS A 400 17.89 -37.20 8.20
C LYS A 400 16.37 -37.26 8.30
N LEU A 401 15.80 -38.41 8.63
CA LEU A 401 14.34 -38.54 8.84
C LEU A 401 13.88 -37.70 10.05
N LYS A 402 14.62 -37.73 11.16
CA LYS A 402 14.34 -36.89 12.34
C LYS A 402 14.46 -35.40 12.03
N GLU A 403 15.48 -35.01 11.27
CA GLU A 403 15.65 -33.61 10.85
C GLU A 403 14.45 -33.14 10.01
N MET A 404 13.98 -33.98 9.08
CA MET A 404 12.79 -33.69 8.29
C MET A 404 11.51 -33.61 9.14
N GLU A 405 11.35 -34.46 10.15
CA GLU A 405 10.20 -34.43 11.07
C GLU A 405 10.20 -33.20 11.98
N ALA A 406 11.38 -32.66 12.30
CA ALA A 406 11.52 -31.46 13.12
C ALA A 406 11.12 -30.17 12.38
N SER A 407 11.12 -30.17 11.04
CA SER A 407 10.84 -28.99 10.21
C SER A 407 9.90 -29.33 9.04
N PRO A 408 8.63 -29.64 9.32
CA PRO A 408 7.65 -29.87 8.27
C PRO A 408 7.32 -28.56 7.55
N PRO A 409 7.03 -28.60 6.23
CA PRO A 409 6.50 -27.44 5.53
C PRO A 409 5.08 -27.09 6.04
N SER A 410 4.62 -25.89 5.73
CA SER A 410 3.26 -25.44 6.09
C SER A 410 2.17 -26.36 5.52
N ASP A 411 1.18 -26.68 6.35
CA ASP A 411 0.03 -27.52 5.95
C ASP A 411 -0.97 -26.78 5.06
N VAL A 412 -1.17 -25.50 5.33
CA VAL A 412 -2.12 -24.63 4.63
C VAL A 412 -1.47 -23.30 4.29
N TYR A 413 -1.92 -22.68 3.21
CA TYR A 413 -1.52 -21.32 2.88
C TYR A 413 -2.16 -20.30 3.84
N LEU A 414 -3.49 -20.35 3.99
CA LEU A 414 -4.26 -19.56 4.94
C LEU A 414 -5.24 -20.47 5.68
N SER A 415 -5.34 -20.33 7.00
CA SER A 415 -6.42 -20.98 7.75
C SER A 415 -7.76 -20.28 7.48
N THR A 416 -8.87 -20.91 7.86
CA THR A 416 -10.20 -20.29 7.74
C THR A 416 -10.30 -18.95 8.46
N LYS A 417 -9.62 -18.81 9.62
CA LYS A 417 -9.56 -17.54 10.36
C LYS A 417 -8.74 -16.48 9.62
N ASP A 418 -7.57 -16.87 9.09
CA ASP A 418 -6.74 -15.94 8.33
C ASP A 418 -7.48 -15.47 7.08
N ARG A 419 -8.24 -16.35 6.43
CA ARG A 419 -9.06 -16.02 5.26
C ARG A 419 -10.17 -15.01 5.60
N GLN A 420 -10.83 -15.13 6.75
CA GLN A 420 -11.86 -14.17 7.18
C GLN A 420 -11.27 -12.77 7.43
N ILE A 421 -10.07 -12.69 8.02
CA ILE A 421 -9.37 -11.42 8.21
C ILE A 421 -8.97 -10.85 6.84
N LEU A 422 -8.48 -11.69 5.92
CA LEU A 422 -8.15 -11.28 4.56
C LEU A 422 -9.38 -10.73 3.81
N ASP A 423 -10.54 -11.38 3.96
CA ASP A 423 -11.79 -10.92 3.38
C ASP A 423 -12.23 -9.54 3.94
N TRP A 424 -11.87 -9.20 5.18
CA TRP A 424 -12.06 -7.83 5.69
C TRP A 424 -11.21 -6.80 4.93
N HIS A 425 -9.96 -7.12 4.60
CA HIS A 425 -9.12 -6.23 3.78
C HIS A 425 -9.67 -6.09 2.35
N PHE A 426 -10.21 -7.18 1.77
CA PHE A 426 -10.93 -7.10 0.50
C PHE A 426 -12.18 -6.22 0.61
N ALA A 427 -12.98 -6.37 1.66
CA ALA A 427 -14.15 -5.52 1.89
C ALA A 427 -13.78 -4.05 2.09
N ASN A 428 -12.65 -3.76 2.75
CA ASN A 428 -12.13 -2.40 2.88
C ASN A 428 -11.70 -1.83 1.51
N LEU A 429 -11.12 -2.66 0.63
CA LEU A 429 -10.78 -2.27 -0.73
C LEU A 429 -12.03 -2.02 -1.58
N GLU A 430 -13.06 -2.87 -1.44
CA GLU A 430 -14.38 -2.64 -2.07
C GLU A 430 -15.05 -1.37 -1.55
N PHE A 431 -14.91 -1.06 -0.26
CA PHE A 431 -15.38 0.19 0.32
C PHE A 431 -14.68 1.40 -0.31
N ALA A 432 -13.35 1.37 -0.48
CA ALA A 432 -12.62 2.47 -1.10
C ALA A 432 -13.02 2.70 -2.56
N ASN A 433 -13.30 1.62 -3.29
CA ASN A 433 -13.70 1.68 -4.69
C ASN A 433 -15.22 1.80 -4.91
N ALA A 434 -16.02 1.70 -3.85
CA ALA A 434 -17.48 1.66 -3.86
C ALA A 434 -18.07 0.61 -4.83
N THR A 435 -17.38 -0.51 -5.05
CA THR A 435 -17.82 -1.59 -5.93
C THR A 435 -17.15 -2.92 -5.56
N PRO A 436 -17.79 -4.08 -5.82
CA PRO A 436 -17.13 -5.36 -5.69
C PRO A 436 -15.85 -5.48 -6.53
N LEU A 437 -14.85 -6.22 -6.05
CA LEU A 437 -13.56 -6.38 -6.75
C LEU A 437 -13.68 -7.03 -8.13
N ASN A 438 -14.77 -7.77 -8.37
CA ASN A 438 -15.07 -8.39 -9.67
C ASN A 438 -15.47 -7.38 -10.75
N ASN A 439 -15.82 -6.15 -10.39
CA ASN A 439 -16.11 -5.07 -11.34
C ASN A 439 -14.89 -4.18 -11.61
N LEU A 440 -13.84 -4.28 -10.82
CA LEU A 440 -12.63 -3.47 -10.97
C LEU A 440 -11.77 -4.01 -12.09
N SER A 441 -11.36 -3.13 -13.02
CA SER A 441 -10.39 -3.46 -14.07
C SER A 441 -9.05 -3.84 -13.44
N LEU A 442 -8.51 -5.03 -13.73
CA LEU A 442 -7.20 -5.42 -13.22
C LEU A 442 -6.11 -4.40 -13.60
N LYS A 443 -6.19 -3.84 -14.80
CA LYS A 443 -5.13 -2.98 -15.36
C LYS A 443 -5.22 -1.51 -14.92
N HIS A 444 -6.40 -1.05 -14.53
CA HIS A 444 -6.68 0.39 -14.44
C HIS A 444 -7.42 0.80 -13.17
N TRP A 445 -7.65 -0.10 -12.22
CA TRP A 445 -8.39 0.24 -10.99
C TRP A 445 -7.64 1.26 -10.11
N ASP A 446 -6.32 1.33 -10.24
CA ASP A 446 -5.37 2.15 -9.47
C ASP A 446 -4.68 3.22 -10.33
N GLN A 447 -5.20 3.54 -11.51
CA GLN A 447 -4.58 4.49 -12.45
C GLN A 447 -4.45 5.93 -11.92
N ASP A 448 -5.19 6.28 -10.87
CA ASP A 448 -5.17 7.60 -10.23
C ASP A 448 -4.27 7.67 -8.98
N ASP A 449 -3.63 6.56 -8.58
CA ASP A 449 -2.74 6.51 -7.42
C ASP A 449 -1.54 7.49 -7.54
N ASP A 450 -1.01 7.70 -8.75
CA ASP A 450 0.10 8.64 -9.03
C ASP A 450 -0.25 10.11 -8.70
N PHE A 451 -1.54 10.42 -8.54
CA PHE A 451 -2.04 11.77 -8.25
C PHE A 451 -2.51 11.93 -6.81
N GLU A 452 -2.18 10.98 -5.92
CA GLU A 452 -2.53 11.07 -4.50
C GLU A 452 -1.94 12.34 -3.85
N PHE A 453 -2.78 13.05 -3.10
CA PHE A 453 -2.36 14.22 -2.32
C PHE A 453 -1.49 13.84 -1.13
N THR A 454 -0.55 14.70 -0.77
CA THR A 454 0.30 14.53 0.42
C THR A 454 -0.42 14.94 1.70
N GLY A 455 0.07 14.41 2.83
CA GLY A 455 -0.42 14.73 4.17
C GLY A 455 -1.49 13.76 4.69
N LYS A 456 -1.77 13.86 5.98
CA LYS A 456 -2.73 12.98 6.68
C LYS A 456 -4.15 13.23 6.18
N HIS A 457 -4.95 12.17 6.10
CA HIS A 457 -6.38 12.30 5.82
C HIS A 457 -7.12 12.95 6.99
N LEU A 458 -8.04 13.86 6.66
CA LEU A 458 -8.82 14.61 7.65
C LEU A 458 -10.31 14.34 7.48
N THR A 459 -11.07 14.59 8.53
CA THR A 459 -12.53 14.66 8.50
C THR A 459 -12.96 16.02 9.03
N GLY A 460 -14.07 16.53 8.52
CA GLY A 460 -14.62 17.82 8.91
C GLY A 460 -16.02 17.96 8.31
N MET A 461 -16.83 18.89 8.80
CA MET A 461 -18.20 19.00 8.30
C MET A 461 -18.24 19.74 6.96
N TYR A 462 -18.77 19.11 5.91
CA TYR A 462 -18.72 19.64 4.54
C TYR A 462 -19.86 20.62 4.19
N LEU A 463 -21.04 20.47 4.80
CA LEU A 463 -22.22 21.25 4.35
C LEU A 463 -22.20 22.72 4.76
N GLN A 464 -21.33 23.12 5.69
CA GLN A 464 -21.13 24.55 6.01
C GLN A 464 -20.62 25.34 4.79
N TYR A 465 -19.90 24.68 3.87
CA TYR A 465 -19.47 25.26 2.59
C TYR A 465 -20.63 25.59 1.65
N ILE A 466 -21.58 24.65 1.56
CA ILE A 466 -22.57 24.61 0.48
C ILE A 466 -23.76 25.52 0.79
N GLU A 467 -24.22 25.53 2.04
CA GLU A 467 -25.37 26.36 2.48
C GLU A 467 -25.01 27.84 2.64
N TYR A 468 -23.77 28.18 3.03
CA TYR A 468 -23.38 29.55 3.33
C TYR A 468 -23.40 30.48 2.09
N ASN A 469 -23.25 29.94 0.88
CA ASN A 469 -23.04 30.74 -0.33
C ASN A 469 -24.16 30.67 -1.37
N PHE A 470 -24.95 29.60 -1.40
CA PHE A 470 -26.08 29.50 -2.30
C PHE A 470 -27.36 29.85 -1.55
N ARG A 471 -27.66 31.16 -1.46
CA ARG A 471 -29.00 31.64 -1.10
C ARG A 471 -29.93 31.24 -2.24
N ILE A 472 -30.52 30.04 -2.16
CA ILE A 472 -31.45 29.53 -3.15
C ILE A 472 -32.70 30.41 -3.10
N GLN A 473 -32.90 31.26 -4.11
CA GLN A 473 -34.26 31.71 -4.43
C GLN A 473 -34.97 30.50 -5.00
N LYS A 474 -35.85 29.88 -4.20
CA LYS A 474 -36.80 28.88 -4.71
C LYS A 474 -37.68 29.60 -5.72
N ILE A 475 -37.44 29.36 -7.00
CA ILE A 475 -38.42 29.67 -8.04
C ILE A 475 -39.40 28.51 -7.99
N PHE A 476 -40.52 28.71 -7.30
CA PHE A 476 -41.68 27.83 -7.40
C PHE A 476 -42.47 28.16 -8.66
#